data_AF-A0A3A9IDX9-F1
#
_entry.id   AF-A0A3A9IDX9-F1
#
_cell.length_a   1.000
_cell.length_b   1.000
_cell.length_c   1.000
_cell.angle_alpha   90.00
_cell.angle_beta   90.00
_cell.angle_gamma   90.00
#
_symmetry.space_group_name_H-M   'P 1'
#
loop_
_entity.id
_entity.type
_entity.pdbx_description
1 polymer ?
#
loop_
_entity_poly.entity_id
_entity_poly.type
_entity_poly.pdbx_seq_one_letter_code
_entity_poly.pdbx_strand_id
1 'polypeptide(L)'
;MRSLKRGFTLIELIVGIVLLAVALTGMLGLLINQAPQAVDPVQQVRAAQLAQRLASEILQKSFDEKSDHNGGRYRCGETFNGQFYGDCSCPVGVTCTQNPPAPAIAGWQPSQYGPDGGEREPYTFNDVDDYQTSAICAKGWAEVNCLNSDWIEAAFFTQADSKVASDEYRNYQVRIAVTPDDLFGSPGSKAESIGKRVLLQVKLPDESVLDFSFYRGNY
;
A
#
# COMPACT_ATOMS: atom_id res chain seq x y z
N MET A 1 12.34 -22.30 -78.53
CA MET A 1 12.74 -23.25 -77.47
C MET A 1 11.57 -23.47 -76.53
N ARG A 2 10.97 -24.66 -76.50
CA ARG A 2 9.86 -24.97 -75.57
C ARG A 2 10.46 -25.54 -74.27
N SER A 3 10.26 -24.81 -73.18
CA SER A 3 10.63 -25.27 -71.83
C SER A 3 9.73 -26.45 -71.43
N LEU A 4 10.33 -27.61 -71.16
CA LEU A 4 9.63 -28.75 -70.57
C LEU A 4 9.20 -28.36 -69.15
N LYS A 5 7.88 -28.21 -68.91
CA LYS A 5 7.35 -28.06 -67.55
C LYS A 5 7.45 -29.41 -66.84
N ARG A 6 8.43 -29.56 -65.96
CA ARG A 6 8.52 -30.71 -65.05
C ARG A 6 7.41 -30.61 -63.99
N GLY A 7 6.62 -31.68 -63.85
CA GLY A 7 5.65 -31.84 -62.76
C GLY A 7 6.33 -32.34 -61.48
N PHE A 8 5.60 -32.25 -60.36
CA PHE A 8 6.04 -32.79 -59.08
C PHE A 8 5.87 -34.31 -59.03
N THR A 9 6.79 -34.99 -58.34
CA THR A 9 6.67 -36.41 -58.06
C THR A 9 5.81 -36.64 -56.81
N LEU A 10 5.12 -37.78 -56.72
CA LEU A 10 4.30 -38.12 -55.55
C LEU A 10 5.14 -38.14 -54.25
N ILE A 11 6.38 -38.62 -54.33
CA ILE A 11 7.29 -38.68 -53.19
C ILE A 11 7.72 -37.29 -52.70
N GLU A 12 7.93 -36.34 -53.62
CA GLU A 12 8.30 -34.97 -53.29
C GLU A 12 7.15 -34.24 -52.57
N LEU A 13 5.90 -34.51 -52.96
CA LEU A 13 4.72 -34.00 -52.26
C LEU A 13 4.59 -34.59 -50.85
N ILE A 14 4.80 -35.90 -50.69
CA ILE A 14 4.75 -36.58 -49.39
C ILE A 14 5.83 -36.04 -48.45
N VAL A 15 7.06 -35.90 -48.93
CA VAL A 15 8.16 -35.34 -48.13
C VAL A 15 7.85 -33.88 -47.76
N GLY A 16 7.30 -33.09 -48.69
CA GLY A 16 6.90 -31.70 -48.44
C GLY A 16 5.87 -31.54 -47.32
N ILE A 17 4.78 -32.33 -47.34
CA ILE A 17 3.75 -32.25 -46.29
C ILE A 17 4.27 -32.73 -44.92
N VAL A 18 5.16 -33.72 -44.90
CA VAL A 18 5.76 -34.23 -43.64
C VAL A 18 6.69 -33.19 -43.02
N LEU A 19 7.55 -32.55 -43.82
CA LEU A 19 8.44 -31.49 -43.34
C LEU A 19 7.65 -30.26 -42.87
N LEU A 20 6.60 -29.88 -43.60
CA LEU A 20 5.71 -28.78 -43.19
C LEU A 20 5.01 -29.10 -41.86
N ALA A 21 4.52 -30.33 -41.69
CA ALA A 21 3.87 -30.76 -40.45
C ALA A 21 4.82 -30.67 -39.25
N VAL A 22 6.05 -31.20 -39.37
CA VAL A 22 7.05 -31.13 -38.30
C VAL A 22 7.42 -29.69 -37.96
N ALA A 23 7.61 -28.83 -38.97
CA ALA A 23 7.93 -27.42 -38.78
C ALA A 23 6.80 -26.67 -38.07
N LEU A 24 5.55 -26.86 -38.50
CA LEU A 24 4.37 -26.23 -37.89
C LEU A 24 4.14 -26.74 -36.46
N THR A 25 4.30 -28.03 -36.18
CA THR A 25 4.17 -28.58 -34.83
C THR A 25 5.24 -28.01 -33.89
N GLY A 26 6.49 -27.90 -34.34
CA GLY A 26 7.56 -27.26 -33.57
C GLY A 26 7.27 -25.78 -33.27
N MET A 27 6.77 -25.04 -34.26
CA MET A 27 6.41 -23.64 -34.11
C MET A 27 5.22 -23.43 -33.16
N LEU A 28 4.16 -24.24 -33.28
CA LEU A 28 3.01 -24.19 -32.38
C LEU A 28 3.41 -24.58 -30.94
N GLY A 29 4.34 -25.53 -30.77
CA GLY A 29 4.87 -25.89 -29.46
C GLY A 29 5.60 -24.74 -28.74
N LEU A 30 6.29 -23.88 -29.48
CA LEU A 30 6.93 -22.68 -28.91
C LEU A 30 5.89 -21.59 -28.56
N LEU A 31 4.86 -21.40 -29.40
CA LEU A 31 3.82 -20.40 -29.16
C LEU A 31 2.92 -20.75 -27.96
N ILE A 32 2.59 -22.02 -27.76
CA ILE A 32 1.75 -22.46 -26.63
C ILE A 32 2.48 -22.31 -25.29
N ASN A 33 3.80 -22.50 -25.27
CA ASN A 33 4.62 -22.34 -24.06
C ASN A 33 4.82 -20.86 -23.63
N GLN A 34 4.44 -19.89 -24.47
CA GLN A 34 4.46 -18.46 -24.12
C GLN A 34 3.14 -17.96 -23.51
N ALA A 35 2.11 -18.80 -23.43
CA ALA A 35 0.75 -18.37 -23.11
C ALA A 35 0.36 -18.30 -21.61
N PRO A 36 0.99 -19.00 -20.63
CA PRO A 36 0.51 -18.94 -19.25
C PRO A 36 1.41 -18.09 -18.34
N GLN A 37 1.48 -16.78 -18.57
CA GLN A 37 1.83 -15.81 -17.51
C GLN A 37 0.87 -14.61 -17.44
N ALA A 38 -0.21 -14.61 -18.24
CA ALA A 38 -1.10 -13.45 -18.41
C ALA A 38 -2.10 -13.21 -17.26
N VAL A 39 -2.09 -14.02 -16.18
CA VAL A 39 -2.99 -13.82 -15.04
C VAL A 39 -2.43 -12.81 -14.02
N ASP A 40 -1.10 -12.65 -13.97
CA ASP A 40 -0.40 -11.75 -13.04
C ASP A 40 -0.56 -10.23 -13.37
N PRO A 41 -0.38 -9.75 -14.63
CA PRO A 41 -0.34 -8.31 -14.90
C PRO A 41 -1.66 -7.58 -14.61
N VAL A 42 -2.82 -8.25 -14.79
CA VAL A 42 -4.12 -7.62 -14.49
C VAL A 42 -4.30 -7.44 -12.99
N GLN A 43 -3.90 -8.44 -12.17
CA GLN A 43 -4.01 -8.34 -10.71
C GLN A 43 -3.01 -7.31 -10.16
N GLN A 44 -1.80 -7.23 -10.73
CA GLN A 44 -0.83 -6.20 -10.36
C GLN A 44 -1.33 -4.78 -10.65
N VAL A 45 -1.97 -4.55 -11.79
CA VAL A 45 -2.55 -3.24 -12.13
C VAL A 45 -3.66 -2.87 -11.15
N ARG A 46 -4.52 -3.82 -10.76
CA ARG A 46 -5.56 -3.59 -9.75
C ARG A 46 -4.97 -3.30 -8.37
N ALA A 47 -3.95 -4.06 -7.95
CA ALA A 47 -3.24 -3.80 -6.70
C ALA A 47 -2.60 -2.40 -6.68
N ALA A 48 -2.01 -1.95 -7.80
CA ALA A 48 -1.48 -0.61 -7.93
C ALA A 48 -2.56 0.48 -7.87
N GLN A 49 -3.74 0.23 -8.46
CA GLN A 49 -4.90 1.14 -8.36
C GLN A 49 -5.43 1.24 -6.93
N LEU A 50 -5.54 0.12 -6.22
CA LEU A 50 -5.87 0.09 -4.80
C LEU A 50 -4.86 0.90 -3.99
N ALA A 51 -3.57 0.63 -4.21
CA ALA A 51 -2.50 1.31 -3.50
C ALA A 51 -2.53 2.83 -3.76
N GLN A 52 -2.78 3.25 -5.00
CA GLN A 52 -2.90 4.66 -5.36
C GLN A 52 -4.11 5.32 -4.70
N ARG A 53 -5.26 4.64 -4.64
CA ARG A 53 -6.45 5.12 -3.92
C ARG A 53 -6.14 5.32 -2.43
N LEU A 54 -5.62 4.28 -1.77
CA LEU A 54 -5.28 4.33 -0.35
C LEU A 54 -4.22 5.38 -0.05
N ALA A 55 -3.17 5.47 -0.88
CA ALA A 55 -2.14 6.50 -0.73
C ALA A 55 -2.73 7.91 -0.85
N SER A 56 -3.63 8.13 -1.81
CA SER A 56 -4.28 9.43 -2.00
C SER A 56 -5.18 9.78 -0.81
N GLU A 57 -5.87 8.80 -0.24
CA GLU A 57 -6.71 8.98 0.94
C GLU A 57 -5.86 9.31 2.17
N ILE A 58 -4.85 8.49 2.48
CA ILE A 58 -3.94 8.67 3.62
C ILE A 58 -3.22 10.02 3.52
N LEU A 59 -2.73 10.39 2.34
CA LEU A 59 -2.02 11.67 2.14
C LEU A 59 -2.93 12.90 2.29
N GLN A 60 -4.25 12.74 2.16
CA GLN A 60 -5.22 13.81 2.42
C GLN A 60 -5.55 13.97 3.90
N LYS A 61 -5.20 12.99 4.73
CA LYS A 61 -5.39 13.08 6.17
C LYS A 61 -4.34 13.99 6.80
N SER A 62 -4.69 14.47 7.99
CA SER A 62 -3.77 15.27 8.76
C SER A 62 -2.55 14.46 9.16
N PHE A 63 -1.43 15.13 9.46
CA PHE A 63 -0.25 14.42 9.98
C PHE A 63 -0.58 13.69 11.27
N ASP A 64 -1.42 14.31 12.10
CA ASP A 64 -1.78 13.87 13.44
C ASP A 64 -3.04 14.62 13.92
N GLU A 65 -3.91 13.98 14.70
CA GLU A 65 -5.09 14.61 15.30
C GLU A 65 -4.79 15.86 16.17
N LYS A 66 -3.60 15.92 16.79
CA LYS A 66 -3.14 17.05 17.62
C LYS A 66 -2.23 18.02 16.85
N SER A 67 -1.95 17.77 15.57
CA SER A 67 -1.23 18.72 14.71
C SER A 67 -2.15 19.82 14.19
N ASP A 68 -1.57 20.93 13.72
CA ASP A 68 -2.35 21.92 12.97
C ASP A 68 -2.73 21.36 11.59
N HIS A 69 -4.00 20.98 11.43
CA HIS A 69 -4.53 20.44 10.17
C HIS A 69 -4.42 21.41 8.98
N ASN A 70 -4.31 22.72 9.25
CA ASN A 70 -4.16 23.74 8.22
C ASN A 70 -2.69 24.10 7.94
N GLY A 71 -1.74 23.40 8.57
CA GLY A 71 -0.32 23.41 8.21
C GLY A 71 0.44 24.70 8.44
N GLY A 72 -0.06 25.58 9.33
CA GLY A 72 0.38 26.97 9.34
C GLY A 72 0.91 27.49 10.67
N ARG A 73 0.59 26.85 11.80
CA ARG A 73 0.74 27.48 13.12
C ARG A 73 1.72 26.79 14.03
N TYR A 74 1.74 25.46 14.08
CA TYR A 74 2.72 24.69 14.83
C TYR A 74 2.82 23.24 14.34
N ARG A 75 3.96 22.62 14.62
CA ARG A 75 4.28 21.22 14.34
C ARG A 75 4.36 20.39 15.61
N CYS A 76 4.20 19.09 15.45
CA CYS A 76 4.58 18.13 16.47
C CYS A 76 6.09 18.16 16.72
N GLY A 77 6.52 18.14 17.97
CA GLY A 77 7.94 18.14 18.36
C GLY A 77 8.66 19.49 18.27
N GLU A 78 7.98 20.61 17.99
CA GLU A 78 8.61 21.93 17.92
C GLU A 78 8.32 22.87 19.10
N THR A 79 9.11 23.93 19.24
CA THR A 79 8.82 25.03 20.18
C THR A 79 8.33 26.25 19.42
N PHE A 80 7.11 26.69 19.66
CA PHE A 80 6.53 27.89 19.06
C PHE A 80 6.00 28.83 20.15
N ASN A 81 6.35 30.13 20.07
CA ASN A 81 6.02 31.15 21.08
C ASN A 81 6.39 30.77 22.53
N GLY A 82 7.51 30.06 22.72
CA GLY A 82 7.96 29.61 24.05
C GLY A 82 7.16 28.45 24.64
N GLN A 83 6.22 27.87 23.86
CA GLN A 83 5.51 26.65 24.21
C GLN A 83 6.07 25.48 23.40
N PHE A 84 6.40 24.39 24.09
CA PHE A 84 6.82 23.15 23.45
C PHE A 84 5.59 22.31 23.08
N TYR A 85 5.46 21.98 21.80
CA TYR A 85 4.52 21.01 21.27
C TYR A 85 5.26 19.67 21.20
N GLY A 86 4.86 18.71 22.03
CA GLY A 86 5.51 17.41 22.06
C GLY A 86 5.28 16.58 20.80
N ASP A 87 5.82 15.36 20.81
CA ASP A 87 5.64 14.41 19.71
C ASP A 87 4.16 13.96 19.75
N CYS A 88 3.34 14.43 18.81
CA CYS A 88 1.88 14.36 18.91
C CYS A 88 1.30 12.94 18.94
N SER A 89 1.96 11.99 18.24
CA SER A 89 1.67 10.56 18.35
C SER A 89 2.95 9.75 18.36
N CYS A 90 2.86 8.56 18.95
CA CYS A 90 4.00 7.73 19.27
C CYS A 90 3.81 6.29 18.78
N PRO A 91 4.79 5.72 18.05
CA PRO A 91 4.79 4.29 17.79
C PRO A 91 4.93 3.51 19.10
N VAL A 92 4.24 2.38 19.21
CA VAL A 92 4.38 1.48 20.36
C VAL A 92 5.84 1.04 20.50
N GLY A 93 6.40 1.17 21.70
CA GLY A 93 7.78 0.78 22.01
C GLY A 93 8.84 1.87 21.74
N VAL A 94 8.45 3.06 21.29
CA VAL A 94 9.34 4.21 21.15
C VAL A 94 9.08 5.21 22.30
N THR A 95 10.15 5.73 22.89
CA THR A 95 10.04 6.78 23.92
C THR A 95 9.92 8.14 23.25
N CYS A 96 8.71 8.69 23.23
CA CYS A 96 8.49 10.07 22.83
C CYS A 96 8.84 11.06 23.93
N THR A 97 9.42 12.20 23.55
CA THR A 97 9.80 13.24 24.49
C THR A 97 8.64 14.22 24.65
N GLN A 98 7.88 14.06 25.73
CA GLN A 98 6.79 14.97 26.11
C GLN A 98 7.25 16.19 26.91
N ASN A 99 8.48 16.21 27.44
CA ASN A 99 8.75 17.06 28.60
C ASN A 99 10.11 17.79 28.56
N PRO A 100 10.19 18.98 27.94
CA PRO A 100 11.05 20.07 28.39
C PRO A 100 10.25 21.09 29.24
N PRO A 101 10.91 21.91 30.09
CA PRO A 101 10.25 22.63 31.18
C PRO A 101 9.36 23.78 30.66
N ALA A 102 8.05 23.61 30.84
CA ALA A 102 6.98 24.62 30.87
C ALA A 102 6.63 25.42 29.57
N PRO A 103 5.34 25.82 29.42
CA PRO A 103 4.17 25.31 30.13
C PRO A 103 3.68 24.02 29.46
N ALA A 104 3.41 23.00 30.27
CA ALA A 104 2.69 21.82 29.82
C ALA A 104 1.33 22.26 29.27
N ILE A 105 1.01 21.86 28.03
CA ILE A 105 -0.35 21.97 27.53
C ILE A 105 -1.23 21.12 28.46
N ALA A 106 -2.10 21.74 29.25
CA ALA A 106 -2.95 21.02 30.20
C ALA A 106 -3.90 20.09 29.42
N GLY A 107 -3.87 18.79 29.71
CA GLY A 107 -4.70 17.78 29.04
C GLY A 107 -4.13 17.21 27.73
N TRP A 108 -2.90 17.58 27.35
CA TRP A 108 -2.22 17.00 26.18
C TRP A 108 -1.53 15.69 26.57
N GLN A 109 -1.90 14.60 25.92
CA GLN A 109 -1.26 13.28 26.01
C GLN A 109 -0.99 12.82 24.59
N PRO A 110 0.18 12.25 24.28
CA PRO A 110 0.38 11.65 22.98
C PRO A 110 -0.52 10.43 22.83
N SER A 111 -1.15 10.32 21.67
CA SER A 111 -1.83 9.09 21.25
C SER A 111 -0.77 8.04 20.83
N GLN A 112 -1.17 6.78 20.92
CA GLN A 112 -0.41 5.71 20.30
C GLN A 112 -0.89 5.60 18.86
N TYR A 113 0.02 5.29 17.93
CA TYR A 113 -0.39 5.10 16.55
C TYR A 113 -1.55 4.12 16.41
N GLY A 114 -2.50 4.47 15.56
CA GLY A 114 -3.71 3.71 15.26
C GLY A 114 -4.97 4.45 15.69
N PRO A 115 -6.15 3.89 15.33
CA PRO A 115 -7.40 4.61 15.49
C PRO A 115 -7.74 4.94 16.94
N ASP A 116 -8.29 6.13 17.14
CA ASP A 116 -8.70 6.66 18.43
C ASP A 116 -10.18 6.39 18.74
N GLY A 117 -10.64 6.92 19.87
CA GLY A 117 -11.98 6.68 20.39
C GLY A 117 -13.07 7.17 19.43
N GLY A 118 -13.79 6.22 18.81
CA GLY A 118 -14.89 6.51 17.88
C GLY A 118 -14.54 6.25 16.42
N GLU A 119 -13.30 5.87 16.13
CA GLU A 119 -12.80 5.69 14.78
C GLU A 119 -12.78 4.21 14.39
N ARG A 120 -13.95 3.64 14.11
CA ARG A 120 -14.06 2.20 13.80
C ARG A 120 -13.96 1.89 12.31
N GLU A 121 -14.23 2.88 11.48
CA GLU A 121 -14.27 2.72 10.03
C GLU A 121 -13.25 3.64 9.34
N PRO A 122 -12.70 3.26 8.17
CA PRO A 122 -11.68 4.07 7.50
C PRO A 122 -12.09 5.51 7.20
N TYR A 123 -13.38 5.76 6.93
CA TYR A 123 -13.88 7.11 6.69
C TYR A 123 -13.86 7.99 7.94
N THR A 124 -13.84 7.40 9.14
CA THR A 124 -13.74 8.12 10.42
C THR A 124 -12.31 8.48 10.80
N PHE A 125 -11.30 7.85 10.17
CA PHE A 125 -9.90 8.13 10.42
C PHE A 125 -9.60 9.60 10.10
N ASN A 126 -8.97 10.29 11.04
CA ASN A 126 -8.76 11.73 10.98
C ASN A 126 -7.29 12.09 10.71
N ASP A 127 -6.37 11.14 10.91
CA ASP A 127 -4.94 11.31 10.64
C ASP A 127 -4.30 10.10 9.93
N VAL A 128 -2.97 10.14 9.78
CA VAL A 128 -2.21 9.14 9.02
C VAL A 128 -2.02 7.83 9.80
N ASP A 129 -1.79 7.90 11.11
CA ASP A 129 -1.48 6.73 11.91
C ASP A 129 -2.69 5.88 12.26
N ASP A 130 -3.91 6.40 12.14
CA ASP A 130 -5.14 5.62 12.15
C ASP A 130 -5.12 4.44 11.17
N TYR A 131 -4.43 4.59 10.04
CA TYR A 131 -4.32 3.53 9.04
C TYR A 131 -3.35 2.42 9.44
N GLN A 132 -2.67 2.50 10.58
CA GLN A 132 -1.73 1.48 11.00
C GLN A 132 -2.44 0.14 11.28
N THR A 133 -2.27 -0.79 10.34
CA THR A 133 -2.90 -2.12 10.37
C THR A 133 -2.61 -2.93 11.62
N SER A 134 -1.38 -2.91 12.13
CA SER A 134 -1.04 -3.60 13.38
C SER A 134 -1.79 -3.04 14.59
N ALA A 135 -2.06 -1.73 14.59
CA ALA A 135 -2.79 -1.07 15.67
C ALA A 135 -4.30 -1.34 15.55
N ILE A 136 -4.86 -1.28 14.32
CA ILE A 136 -6.23 -1.70 14.04
C ILE A 136 -6.45 -3.15 14.49
N CYS A 137 -5.54 -4.06 14.13
CA CYS A 137 -5.62 -5.46 14.52
C CYS A 137 -5.51 -5.67 16.04
N ALA A 138 -4.69 -4.86 16.72
CA ALA A 138 -4.58 -4.90 18.18
C ALA A 138 -5.88 -4.47 18.89
N LYS A 139 -6.78 -3.73 18.23
CA LYS A 139 -8.10 -3.39 18.80
C LYS A 139 -9.05 -4.58 18.89
N GLY A 140 -8.83 -5.64 18.09
CA GLY A 140 -9.64 -6.86 18.12
C GLY A 140 -11.10 -6.66 17.70
N TRP A 141 -11.38 -5.74 16.78
CA TRP A 141 -12.72 -5.50 16.25
C TRP A 141 -13.23 -6.70 15.46
N ALA A 142 -14.50 -7.07 15.65
CA ALA A 142 -15.08 -8.25 15.01
C ALA A 142 -15.26 -8.08 13.50
N GLU A 143 -15.35 -6.84 13.05
CA GLU A 143 -15.54 -6.42 11.66
C GLU A 143 -14.22 -6.46 10.86
N VAL A 144 -13.07 -6.57 11.55
CA VAL A 144 -11.75 -6.58 10.94
C VAL A 144 -11.16 -7.98 10.99
N ASN A 145 -11.02 -8.61 9.83
CA ASN A 145 -10.32 -9.89 9.72
C ASN A 145 -8.80 -9.65 9.60
N CYS A 146 -8.09 -9.94 10.68
CA CYS A 146 -6.64 -9.78 10.76
C CYS A 146 -5.90 -11.11 10.56
N LEU A 147 -5.01 -11.16 9.57
CA LEU A 147 -4.08 -12.25 9.35
C LEU A 147 -2.68 -11.85 9.86
N ASN A 148 -2.03 -12.74 10.62
CA ASN A 148 -0.69 -12.49 11.21
C ASN A 148 -0.55 -11.19 12.02
N SER A 149 -1.66 -10.68 12.57
CA SER A 149 -1.74 -9.47 13.40
C SER A 149 -1.42 -8.14 12.71
N ASP A 150 -1.26 -8.11 11.38
CA ASP A 150 -0.96 -6.88 10.63
C ASP A 150 -1.47 -6.85 9.18
N TRP A 151 -2.06 -7.93 8.67
CA TRP A 151 -2.73 -7.94 7.37
C TRP A 151 -4.23 -7.85 7.54
N ILE A 152 -4.85 -6.90 6.85
CA ILE A 152 -6.30 -6.69 6.86
C ILE A 152 -6.84 -6.88 5.45
N GLU A 153 -8.04 -7.43 5.31
CA GLU A 153 -8.70 -7.54 4.00
C GLU A 153 -8.91 -6.16 3.36
N ALA A 154 -8.60 -6.04 2.06
CA ALA A 154 -8.74 -4.77 1.33
C ALA A 154 -10.16 -4.19 1.39
N ALA A 155 -11.16 -5.08 1.51
CA ALA A 155 -12.55 -4.71 1.67
C ALA A 155 -12.79 -3.79 2.88
N PHE A 156 -12.02 -3.91 3.97
CA PHE A 156 -12.13 -3.01 5.12
C PHE A 156 -11.91 -1.56 4.69
N PHE A 157 -10.84 -1.29 3.94
CA PHE A 157 -10.45 0.06 3.52
C PHE A 157 -11.27 0.61 2.34
N THR A 158 -11.94 -0.24 1.57
CA THR A 158 -12.75 0.21 0.41
C THR A 158 -14.24 0.32 0.71
N GLN A 159 -14.65 0.14 1.97
CA GLN A 159 -16.04 0.31 2.39
C GLN A 159 -16.39 1.80 2.51
N ALA A 160 -17.19 2.29 1.56
CA ALA A 160 -17.78 3.63 1.61
C ALA A 160 -19.10 3.68 2.42
N ASP A 161 -19.73 2.52 2.67
CA ASP A 161 -20.99 2.37 3.41
C ASP A 161 -21.06 0.96 4.02
N SER A 162 -21.63 0.83 5.23
CA SER A 162 -21.59 -0.36 6.10
C SER A 162 -22.31 -1.61 5.57
N LYS A 163 -22.69 -1.66 4.28
CA LYS A 163 -23.54 -2.71 3.71
C LYS A 163 -23.09 -3.28 2.36
N VAL A 164 -22.05 -2.76 1.73
CA VAL A 164 -21.54 -3.33 0.47
C VAL A 164 -20.01 -3.32 0.48
N ALA A 165 -19.42 -4.47 0.85
CA ALA A 165 -18.03 -4.74 0.50
C ALA A 165 -17.94 -4.78 -1.04
N SER A 166 -17.04 -3.99 -1.63
CA SER A 166 -16.81 -4.07 -3.07
C SER A 166 -16.13 -5.41 -3.38
N ASP A 167 -16.74 -6.21 -4.26
CA ASP A 167 -16.16 -7.48 -4.74
C ASP A 167 -14.91 -7.25 -5.63
N GLU A 168 -14.55 -5.98 -5.85
CA GLU A 168 -13.45 -5.50 -6.70
C GLU A 168 -12.08 -6.01 -6.22
N TYR A 169 -11.87 -6.08 -4.89
CA TYR A 169 -10.61 -6.46 -4.24
C TYR A 169 -10.75 -7.72 -3.38
N ARG A 170 -11.62 -8.64 -3.78
CA ARG A 170 -11.80 -9.91 -3.05
C ARG A 170 -10.49 -10.68 -2.96
N ASN A 171 -10.18 -11.18 -1.76
CA ASN A 171 -8.93 -11.88 -1.41
C ASN A 171 -7.66 -11.03 -1.50
N TYR A 172 -7.76 -9.72 -1.70
CA TYR A 172 -6.61 -8.82 -1.53
C TYR A 172 -6.46 -8.50 -0.05
N GLN A 173 -5.22 -8.39 0.40
CA GLN A 173 -4.90 -7.97 1.76
C GLN A 173 -3.99 -6.75 1.72
N VAL A 174 -4.15 -5.90 2.71
CA VAL A 174 -3.43 -4.65 2.85
C VAL A 174 -2.72 -4.66 4.20
N ARG A 175 -1.44 -4.28 4.16
CA ARG A 175 -0.64 -3.99 5.35
C ARG A 175 -0.11 -2.58 5.24
N ILE A 176 -0.42 -1.76 6.25
CA ILE A 176 0.04 -0.38 6.34
C ILE A 176 0.82 -0.24 7.63
N ALA A 177 2.09 0.11 7.50
CA ALA A 177 2.99 0.40 8.61
C ALA A 177 3.40 1.87 8.55
N VAL A 178 3.02 2.61 9.58
CA VAL A 178 3.41 4.01 9.76
C VAL A 178 4.61 4.04 10.69
N THR A 179 5.69 4.69 10.26
CA THR A 179 6.93 4.81 11.04
C THR A 179 7.41 6.26 11.04
N PRO A 180 8.00 6.76 12.14
CA PRO A 180 8.62 8.07 12.16
C PRO A 180 9.81 8.09 11.19
N ASP A 181 10.03 9.23 10.53
CA ASP A 181 11.08 9.39 9.52
C ASP A 181 11.67 10.80 9.57
N ASP A 182 12.99 10.89 9.34
CA ASP A 182 13.75 12.14 9.35
C ASP A 182 13.76 12.88 8.01
N LEU A 183 12.88 12.47 7.08
CA LEU A 183 12.66 13.03 5.73
C LEU A 183 13.96 13.49 5.08
N PHE A 184 14.76 12.51 4.67
CA PHE A 184 16.04 12.70 3.98
C PHE A 184 17.18 13.19 4.89
N GLY A 185 17.23 12.70 6.13
CA GLY A 185 18.35 12.97 7.04
C GLY A 185 18.41 14.41 7.52
N SER A 186 17.24 15.04 7.72
CA SER A 186 17.16 16.43 8.13
C SER A 186 17.90 16.65 9.46
N PRO A 187 18.90 17.55 9.51
CA PRO A 187 19.69 17.77 10.71
C PRO A 187 18.88 18.55 11.76
N GLY A 188 18.77 18.02 12.98
CA GLY A 188 18.15 18.73 14.10
C GLY A 188 17.75 17.81 15.27
N SER A 189 17.49 18.40 16.43
CA SER A 189 16.83 17.68 17.53
C SER A 189 15.40 17.30 17.10
N LYS A 190 15.00 16.04 17.32
CA LYS A 190 13.68 15.48 16.94
C LYS A 190 13.43 15.39 15.43
N ALA A 191 14.47 15.05 14.67
CA ALA A 191 14.34 14.78 13.24
C ALA A 191 13.31 13.68 12.96
N GLU A 192 13.19 12.67 13.83
CA GLU A 192 12.16 11.61 13.73
C GLU A 192 10.70 12.12 13.80
N SER A 193 10.45 13.36 14.24
CA SER A 193 9.11 13.93 14.34
C SER A 193 8.71 14.77 13.12
N ILE A 194 9.60 14.97 12.14
CA ILE A 194 9.31 15.87 11.01
C ILE A 194 8.47 15.21 9.90
N GLY A 195 8.39 13.88 9.91
CA GLY A 195 7.59 13.13 8.95
C GLY A 195 7.23 11.72 9.42
N LYS A 196 6.23 11.17 8.76
CA LYS A 196 5.79 9.79 8.87
C LYS A 196 6.04 9.12 7.52
N ARG A 197 6.81 8.04 7.52
CA ARG A 197 6.92 7.14 6.37
C ARG A 197 5.82 6.09 6.46
N VAL A 198 5.00 6.03 5.43
CA VAL A 198 3.94 5.05 5.27
C VAL A 198 4.42 3.98 4.30
N LEU A 199 4.56 2.75 4.80
CA LEU A 199 4.83 1.57 4.00
C LEU A 199 3.52 0.83 3.79
N LEU A 200 3.08 0.77 2.54
CA LEU A 200 1.85 0.13 2.09
C LEU A 200 2.19 -1.10 1.27
N GLN A 201 1.82 -2.27 1.77
CA GLN A 201 1.96 -3.55 1.06
C GLN A 201 0.58 -4.04 0.66
N VAL A 202 0.44 -4.44 -0.60
CA VAL A 202 -0.78 -5.07 -1.12
C VAL A 202 -0.44 -6.51 -1.49
N LYS A 203 -1.06 -7.46 -0.81
CA LYS A 203 -0.94 -8.89 -1.11
C LYS A 203 -2.08 -9.30 -2.04
N LEU A 204 -1.71 -9.90 -3.16
CA LEU A 204 -2.60 -10.37 -4.21
C LEU A 204 -3.18 -11.75 -3.86
N PRO A 205 -4.25 -12.20 -4.57
CA PRO A 205 -4.83 -13.53 -4.36
C PRO A 205 -3.89 -14.71 -4.64
N ASP A 206 -2.80 -14.48 -5.38
CA ASP A 206 -1.74 -15.47 -5.66
C ASP A 206 -0.62 -15.46 -4.62
N GLU A 207 -0.82 -14.72 -3.52
CA GLU A 207 0.11 -14.49 -2.42
C GLU A 207 1.33 -13.61 -2.73
N SER A 208 1.47 -13.13 -3.97
CA SER A 208 2.49 -12.13 -4.29
C SER A 208 2.22 -10.81 -3.56
N VAL A 209 3.28 -10.08 -3.23
CA VAL A 209 3.19 -8.82 -2.47
C VAL A 209 3.80 -7.70 -3.29
N LEU A 210 3.06 -6.60 -3.43
CA LEU A 210 3.54 -5.35 -4.01
C LEU A 210 3.75 -4.32 -2.91
N ASP A 211 4.93 -3.69 -2.92
CA ASP A 211 5.35 -2.72 -1.93
C ASP A 211 5.31 -1.30 -2.48
N PHE A 212 4.73 -0.40 -1.70
CA PHE A 212 4.65 1.03 -1.96
C PHE A 212 5.10 1.79 -0.72
N SER A 213 5.75 2.93 -0.92
CA SER A 213 6.17 3.80 0.17
C SER A 213 5.96 5.26 -0.18
N PHE A 214 5.42 6.03 0.75
CA PHE A 214 5.25 7.47 0.63
C PHE A 214 5.42 8.14 1.99
N TYR A 215 5.50 9.47 1.98
CA TYR A 215 5.81 10.26 3.16
C TYR A 215 4.73 11.30 3.40
N ARG A 216 4.36 11.47 4.67
CA ARG A 216 3.57 12.60 5.15
C ARG A 216 4.46 13.49 6.01
N GLY A 217 4.60 14.76 5.63
CA GLY A 217 5.30 15.75 6.45
C GLY A 217 4.45 16.24 7.62
N ASN A 218 5.11 16.74 8.65
CA ASN A 218 4.52 17.35 9.84
C ASN A 218 4.17 18.84 9.61
N TYR A 219 3.59 19.16 8.46
CA TYR A 219 3.07 20.48 8.06
C TYR A 219 1.83 20.27 7.18
#